data_AF-A0A0E0BQM5-F1
#
_entry.id   AF-A0A0E0BQM5-F1
#
_cell.length_a   1.000
_cell.length_b   1.000
_cell.length_c   1.000
_cell.angle_alpha   90.00
_cell.angle_beta   90.00
_cell.angle_gamma   90.00
#
_symmetry.space_group_name_H-M   'P 1'
#
loop_
_entity.id
_entity.type
_entity.pdbx_description
1 polymer ?
#
loop_
_entity_poly.entity_id
_entity_poly.type
_entity_poly.pdbx_seq_one_letter_code
_entity_poly.pdbx_strand_id
1 'polypeptide(L)'
;MGDGHAADKPTPPPPPPPRPVLLAGASGDAKLCRAAALSREEVIRRRRRGLLQLHSLYRAQLWALADELSARHAEYWWEHGSSPDAGNAVGGGAPPPPHPAVNGGGAAVEIAAARAGCSAANCGAKAMPFAAYCFDHILFDPKQLLYKPCAFVTNRRYIAISRFHILILV
;
A
#
# COMPACT_ATOMS: atom_id res chain seq x y z
N MET A 1 15.98 -24.65 -39.91
CA MET A 1 15.90 -24.32 -38.47
C MET A 1 15.01 -23.11 -38.39
N GLY A 2 13.80 -23.27 -37.85
CA GLY A 2 12.74 -22.27 -37.94
C GLY A 2 12.92 -21.17 -36.91
N ASP A 3 12.90 -19.93 -37.39
CA ASP A 3 12.86 -18.74 -36.56
C ASP A 3 11.48 -18.64 -35.90
N GLY A 4 11.45 -18.85 -34.58
CA GLY A 4 10.25 -18.73 -33.77
C GLY A 4 9.78 -17.27 -33.74
N HIS A 5 8.77 -16.96 -34.54
CA HIS A 5 7.98 -15.74 -34.44
C HIS A 5 7.44 -15.63 -33.01
N ALA A 6 7.96 -14.64 -32.26
CA ALA A 6 7.38 -14.22 -31.00
C ALA A 6 5.93 -13.81 -31.27
N ALA A 7 4.99 -14.59 -30.76
CA ALA A 7 3.57 -14.29 -30.83
C ALA A 7 3.33 -12.97 -30.09
N ASP A 8 3.09 -11.91 -30.86
CA ASP A 8 2.61 -10.63 -30.36
C ASP A 8 1.27 -10.88 -29.67
N LYS A 9 1.27 -10.71 -28.34
CA LYS A 9 0.09 -10.95 -27.52
C LYS A 9 -0.89 -9.82 -27.82
N PRO A 10 -2.10 -10.10 -28.33
CA PRO A 10 -3.01 -9.04 -28.76
C PRO A 10 -3.31 -8.10 -27.60
N THR A 11 -2.93 -6.83 -27.76
CA THR A 11 -3.25 -5.75 -26.85
C THR A 11 -4.76 -5.68 -26.64
N PRO A 12 -5.25 -5.65 -25.38
CA PRO A 12 -6.67 -5.55 -25.13
C PRO A 12 -7.23 -4.25 -25.74
N PRO A 13 -8.45 -4.28 -26.29
CA PRO A 13 -9.05 -3.10 -26.89
C PRO A 13 -9.17 -1.98 -25.85
N PRO A 14 -9.01 -0.71 -26.26
CA PRO A 14 -9.12 0.41 -25.35
C PRO A 14 -10.49 0.40 -24.66
N PRO A 15 -10.54 0.78 -23.37
CA PRO A 15 -11.80 0.80 -22.63
C PRO A 15 -12.80 1.71 -23.36
N PRO A 16 -14.08 1.32 -23.41
CA PRO A 16 -15.10 2.11 -24.08
C PRO A 16 -15.15 3.53 -23.47
N PRO A 17 -15.42 4.56 -24.29
CA PRO A 17 -15.50 5.92 -23.81
C PRO A 17 -16.54 6.01 -22.67
N PRO A 18 -16.27 6.85 -21.65
CA PRO A 18 -17.16 6.99 -20.52
C PRO A 18 -18.55 7.37 -21.02
N ARG A 19 -19.56 6.57 -20.64
CA ARG A 19 -20.95 6.82 -21.05
C ARG A 19 -21.35 8.20 -20.54
N PRO A 20 -21.93 9.06 -21.38
CA PRO A 20 -22.45 10.34 -20.93
C PRO A 20 -23.42 10.13 -19.77
N VAL A 21 -23.25 10.89 -18.69
CA VAL A 21 -24.16 10.84 -17.55
C VAL A 21 -25.54 11.30 -18.01
N LEU A 22 -26.50 10.38 -18.05
CA LEU A 22 -27.88 10.70 -18.44
C LEU A 22 -28.61 11.31 -17.25
N LEU A 23 -28.87 12.62 -17.32
CA LEU A 23 -29.64 13.35 -16.31
C LEU A 23 -31.13 12.98 -16.44
N ALA A 24 -31.69 12.37 -15.41
CA ALA A 24 -33.10 11.98 -15.43
C ALA A 24 -34.00 13.23 -15.48
N GLY A 25 -34.95 13.24 -16.41
CA GLY A 25 -35.86 14.37 -16.64
C GLY A 25 -35.33 15.48 -17.55
N ALA A 26 -34.13 15.32 -18.14
CA ALA A 26 -33.56 16.30 -19.07
C ALA A 26 -34.47 16.63 -20.27
N SER A 27 -35.24 15.65 -20.76
CA SER A 27 -36.19 15.86 -21.86
C SER A 27 -37.40 16.73 -21.47
N GLY A 28 -37.93 16.54 -20.26
CA GLY A 28 -38.97 17.40 -19.69
C GLY A 28 -38.42 18.80 -19.44
N ASP A 29 -37.17 18.87 -19.01
CA ASP A 29 -36.49 20.13 -18.78
C ASP A 29 -36.27 20.93 -20.08
N ALA A 30 -35.87 20.28 -21.16
CA ALA A 30 -35.68 20.94 -22.46
C ALA A 30 -36.95 21.67 -22.95
N LYS A 31 -38.14 21.15 -22.65
CA LYS A 31 -39.42 21.79 -22.99
C LYS A 31 -39.63 23.09 -22.21
N LEU A 32 -39.25 23.09 -20.93
CA LEU A 32 -39.39 24.22 -20.00
C LEU A 32 -38.35 25.32 -20.22
N CYS A 33 -37.22 25.02 -20.88
CA CYS A 33 -36.19 26.03 -21.19
C CYS A 33 -36.69 27.12 -22.17
N ARG A 34 -37.77 26.88 -22.90
CA ARG A 34 -38.39 27.86 -23.82
C ARG A 34 -39.53 28.66 -23.18
N ALA A 35 -39.88 28.38 -21.92
CA ALA A 35 -40.93 29.13 -21.23
C ALA A 35 -40.42 30.51 -20.82
N ALA A 36 -41.23 31.55 -21.01
CA ALA A 36 -40.89 32.92 -20.61
C ALA A 36 -40.80 33.08 -19.08
N ALA A 37 -41.54 32.27 -18.32
CA ALA A 37 -41.48 32.20 -16.88
C ALA A 37 -41.76 30.77 -16.39
N LEU A 38 -41.16 30.38 -15.26
CA LEU A 38 -41.38 29.10 -14.60
C LEU A 38 -42.13 29.32 -13.29
N SER A 39 -43.06 28.42 -12.95
CA SER A 39 -43.68 28.42 -11.63
C SER A 39 -42.67 28.03 -10.55
N ARG A 40 -42.92 28.49 -9.32
CA ARG A 40 -42.11 28.18 -8.15
C ARG A 40 -42.00 26.67 -7.93
N GLU A 41 -43.12 25.96 -8.11
CA GLU A 41 -43.23 24.51 -7.96
C GLU A 41 -42.35 23.78 -8.96
N GLU A 42 -42.29 24.24 -10.22
CA GLU A 42 -41.46 23.64 -11.27
C GLU A 42 -39.96 23.81 -10.95
N VAL A 43 -39.55 25.00 -10.49
CA VAL A 43 -38.17 25.27 -10.08
C VAL A 43 -37.76 24.36 -8.92
N ILE A 44 -38.62 24.24 -7.89
CA ILE A 44 -38.34 23.40 -6.72
C ILE A 44 -38.24 21.92 -7.13
N ARG A 45 -39.16 21.42 -7.96
CA ARG A 45 -39.14 20.03 -8.44
C ARG A 45 -37.86 19.71 -9.21
N ARG A 46 -37.44 20.60 -10.12
CA ARG A 46 -36.17 20.48 -10.86
C ARG A 46 -34.96 20.43 -9.94
N ARG A 47 -34.84 21.40 -9.02
CA ARG A 47 -33.70 21.50 -8.09
C ARG A 47 -33.60 20.29 -7.19
N ARG A 48 -34.73 19.85 -6.59
CA ARG A 48 -34.78 18.65 -5.77
C ARG A 48 -34.32 17.41 -6.55
N ARG A 49 -34.82 17.25 -7.78
CA ARG A 49 -34.42 16.13 -8.65
C ARG A 49 -32.92 16.17 -8.97
N GLY A 50 -32.39 17.33 -9.33
CA GLY A 50 -30.96 17.50 -9.62
C GLY A 50 -30.06 17.18 -8.42
N LEU A 51 -30.43 17.65 -7.22
CA LEU A 51 -29.69 17.35 -5.99
C LEU A 51 -29.68 15.85 -5.67
N LEU A 52 -30.83 15.18 -5.79
CA LEU A 52 -30.92 13.74 -5.53
C LEU A 52 -30.11 12.92 -6.54
N GLN A 53 -30.11 13.32 -7.82
CA GLN A 53 -29.29 12.69 -8.84
C GLN A 53 -27.80 12.88 -8.57
N LEU A 54 -27.38 14.11 -8.26
CA LEU A 54 -26.00 14.42 -7.92
C LEU A 54 -25.53 13.58 -6.72
N HIS A 55 -26.33 13.53 -5.67
CA HIS A 55 -26.06 12.70 -4.50
C HIS A 55 -25.91 11.22 -4.88
N SER A 56 -26.79 10.69 -5.74
CA SER A 56 -26.71 9.29 -6.18
C SER A 56 -25.43 9.00 -6.97
N LEU A 57 -24.98 9.93 -7.83
CA LEU A 57 -23.75 9.78 -8.62
C LEU A 57 -22.50 9.81 -7.75
N TYR A 58 -22.38 10.78 -6.84
CA TYR A 58 -21.26 10.84 -5.91
C TYR A 58 -21.20 9.61 -5.01
N ARG A 59 -22.36 9.14 -4.53
CA ARG A 59 -22.43 7.91 -3.74
C ARG A 59 -21.93 6.71 -4.54
N ALA A 60 -22.36 6.56 -5.79
CA ALA A 60 -21.89 5.48 -6.67
C ALA A 60 -20.37 5.56 -6.93
N GLN A 61 -19.85 6.76 -7.17
CA GLN A 61 -18.41 6.96 -7.37
C GLN A 61 -17.59 6.63 -6.11
N LEU A 62 -18.07 7.01 -4.93
CA LEU A 62 -17.43 6.68 -3.67
C LEU A 62 -17.37 5.17 -3.45
N TRP A 63 -18.46 4.46 -3.73
CA TRP A 63 -18.49 3.00 -3.62
C TRP A 63 -17.53 2.33 -4.60
N ALA A 64 -17.51 2.77 -5.87
CA ALA A 64 -16.57 2.24 -6.85
C ALA A 64 -15.10 2.41 -6.42
N LEU A 65 -14.75 3.57 -5.86
CA LEU A 65 -13.41 3.83 -5.32
C LEU A 65 -13.10 2.98 -4.08
N ALA A 66 -14.08 2.78 -3.19
CA ALA A 66 -13.91 1.94 -2.01
C ALA A 66 -13.65 0.48 -2.40
N ASP A 67 -14.36 -0.04 -3.40
CA ASP A 67 -14.18 -1.38 -3.93
C ASP A 67 -12.79 -1.53 -4.59
N GLU A 68 -12.38 -0.57 -5.43
CA GLU A 68 -11.08 -0.59 -6.09
C GLU A 68 -9.92 -0.51 -5.08
N LEU A 69 -9.99 0.41 -4.13
CA LEU A 69 -8.95 0.56 -3.10
C LEU A 69 -8.83 -0.72 -2.26
N SER A 70 -9.96 -1.34 -1.90
CA SER A 70 -9.96 -2.58 -1.12
C SER A 70 -9.35 -3.73 -1.91
N ALA A 71 -9.64 -3.85 -3.21
CA ALA A 71 -9.04 -4.84 -4.09
C ALA A 71 -7.53 -4.65 -4.23
N ARG A 72 -7.07 -3.42 -4.50
CA ARG A 72 -5.65 -3.07 -4.57
C ARG A 72 -4.91 -3.31 -3.27
N HIS A 73 -5.55 -3.00 -2.14
CA HIS A 73 -4.98 -3.25 -0.83
C HIS A 73 -4.88 -4.75 -0.53
N ALA A 74 -5.88 -5.56 -0.93
CA ALA A 74 -5.83 -7.01 -0.81
C ALA A 74 -4.73 -7.63 -1.69
N GLU A 75 -4.57 -7.18 -2.94
CA GLU A 75 -3.46 -7.54 -3.83
C GLU A 75 -2.11 -7.21 -3.18
N TYR A 76 -1.95 -5.97 -2.73
CA TYR A 76 -0.74 -5.52 -2.03
C TYR A 76 -0.45 -6.38 -0.80
N TRP A 77 -1.46 -6.66 0.03
CA TRP A 77 -1.31 -7.48 1.23
C TRP A 77 -1.02 -8.94 0.89
N TRP A 78 -1.54 -9.47 -0.21
CA TRP A 78 -1.19 -10.81 -0.67
C TRP A 78 0.26 -10.90 -1.14
N GLU A 79 0.73 -9.89 -1.87
CA GLU A 79 2.10 -9.81 -2.38
C GLU A 79 3.14 -9.47 -1.29
N HIS A 80 2.77 -8.66 -0.30
CA HIS A 80 3.71 -8.07 0.66
C HIS A 80 3.42 -8.40 2.14
N GLY A 81 2.22 -8.91 2.44
CA GLY A 81 1.65 -9.05 3.78
C GLY A 81 1.88 -10.40 4.45
N SER A 82 2.50 -11.37 3.78
CA SER A 82 3.15 -12.48 4.48
C SER A 82 4.52 -12.02 4.99
N SER A 83 4.58 -11.55 6.24
CA SER A 83 5.82 -11.71 7.01
C SER A 83 6.08 -13.21 7.09
N PRO A 84 7.27 -13.72 6.73
CA PRO A 84 7.64 -15.06 7.15
C PRO A 84 7.48 -15.09 8.67
N ASP A 85 6.61 -15.97 9.14
CA ASP A 85 6.75 -16.50 10.49
C ASP A 85 8.14 -17.15 10.49
N ALA A 86 9.16 -16.38 10.92
CA ALA A 86 10.48 -16.92 11.12
C ALA A 86 10.32 -17.82 12.34
N GLY A 87 10.16 -19.11 12.04
CA GLY A 87 9.86 -20.19 12.96
C GLY A 87 10.27 -19.88 14.40
N ASN A 88 9.24 -19.82 15.25
CA ASN A 88 9.38 -20.18 16.65
C ASN A 88 9.79 -21.65 16.66
N ALA A 89 11.10 -21.90 16.49
CA ALA A 89 11.70 -23.16 16.88
C ALA A 89 11.47 -23.29 18.39
N VAL A 90 10.32 -23.87 18.74
CA VAL A 90 10.17 -24.55 20.03
C VAL A 90 11.33 -25.54 20.08
N GLY A 91 12.26 -25.28 21.00
CA GLY A 91 13.42 -26.13 21.23
C GLY A 91 12.97 -27.55 21.54
N GLY A 92 13.11 -28.44 20.56
CA GLY A 92 13.19 -29.87 20.79
C GLY A 92 14.59 -30.18 21.30
N GLY A 93 14.70 -30.56 22.56
CA GLY A 93 15.93 -31.15 23.09
C GLY A 93 16.18 -32.51 22.48
N ALA A 94 17.28 -32.67 21.75
CA ALA A 94 18.04 -33.91 21.57
C ALA A 94 19.39 -33.62 20.87
N PRO A 95 20.53 -34.12 21.39
CA PRO A 95 21.85 -33.97 20.76
C PRO A 95 22.10 -35.02 19.63
N PRO A 96 23.21 -34.93 18.88
CA PRO A 96 23.26 -35.09 17.42
C PRO A 96 23.77 -36.47 16.93
N PRO A 97 23.87 -36.67 15.60
CA PRO A 97 24.96 -37.49 15.05
C PRO A 97 25.79 -36.77 13.96
N PRO A 98 26.98 -37.30 13.60
CA PRO A 98 28.10 -36.52 13.10
C PRO A 98 28.51 -36.91 11.67
N HIS A 99 28.36 -36.02 10.68
CA HIS A 99 29.03 -36.19 9.37
C HIS A 99 29.43 -34.83 8.77
N PRO A 100 30.64 -34.70 8.16
CA PRO A 100 31.14 -33.43 7.65
C PRO A 100 30.94 -33.23 6.14
N ALA A 101 31.26 -32.01 5.69
CA ALA A 101 31.41 -31.52 4.31
C ALA A 101 30.10 -31.04 3.64
N VAL A 102 30.07 -29.97 2.82
CA VAL A 102 31.12 -29.33 2.03
C VAL A 102 30.74 -27.87 1.76
N ASN A 103 31.74 -27.00 1.58
CA ASN A 103 31.58 -25.64 1.06
C ASN A 103 31.04 -25.66 -0.37
N GLY A 104 30.15 -24.72 -0.69
CA GLY A 104 29.69 -24.47 -2.05
C GLY A 104 29.11 -23.08 -2.18
N GLY A 105 29.98 -22.10 -2.49
CA GLY A 105 29.54 -20.78 -2.92
C GLY A 105 28.83 -20.87 -4.27
N GLY A 106 27.70 -20.18 -4.38
CA GLY A 106 26.95 -20.03 -5.61
C GLY A 106 26.17 -18.73 -5.56
N ALA A 107 26.70 -17.70 -6.22
CA ALA A 107 26.01 -16.44 -6.43
C ALA A 107 24.82 -16.68 -7.38
N ALA A 108 23.62 -16.72 -6.82
CA ALA A 108 22.39 -16.47 -7.54
C ALA A 108 21.83 -15.15 -7.01
N VAL A 109 21.88 -14.11 -7.85
CA VAL A 109 21.21 -12.84 -7.59
C VAL A 109 19.72 -13.09 -7.74
N GLU A 110 19.10 -13.66 -6.70
CA GLU A 110 17.68 -13.52 -6.50
C GLU A 110 17.46 -12.15 -5.86
N ILE A 111 16.76 -11.26 -6.56
CA ILE A 111 16.16 -10.07 -5.97
C ILE A 111 14.94 -10.51 -5.13
N ALA A 112 15.14 -11.51 -4.27
CA ALA A 112 14.45 -11.58 -3.02
C ALA A 112 15.12 -10.49 -2.18
N ALA A 113 14.51 -9.32 -2.07
CA ALA A 113 14.94 -8.32 -1.11
C ALA A 113 14.88 -8.98 0.28
N ALA A 114 15.99 -9.61 0.68
CA ALA A 114 16.29 -9.93 2.05
C ALA A 114 16.24 -8.58 2.76
N ARG A 115 15.04 -8.19 3.24
CA ARG A 115 14.80 -6.89 3.86
C ARG A 115 15.90 -6.72 4.88
N ALA A 116 16.73 -5.70 4.65
CA ALA A 116 17.91 -5.43 5.44
C ALA A 116 17.53 -5.47 6.92
N GLY A 117 18.41 -6.04 7.75
CA GLY A 117 18.26 -5.93 9.19
C GLY A 117 18.19 -4.47 9.61
N CYS A 118 17.66 -4.22 10.81
CA CYS A 118 17.77 -2.91 11.42
C CYS A 118 19.25 -2.49 11.46
N SER A 119 19.54 -1.27 11.03
CA SER A 119 20.87 -0.68 11.03
C SER A 119 21.36 -0.24 12.42
N ALA A 120 20.53 -0.40 13.47
CA ALA A 120 20.93 -0.12 14.84
C ALA A 120 21.94 -1.16 15.33
N ALA A 121 22.96 -0.71 16.07
CA ALA A 121 23.98 -1.58 16.63
C ALA A 121 23.33 -2.70 17.47
N ASN A 122 23.76 -3.94 17.24
CA ASN A 122 23.30 -5.14 17.93
C ASN A 122 21.78 -5.39 17.84
N CYS A 123 21.10 -4.86 16.81
CA CYS A 123 19.69 -5.14 16.58
C CYS A 123 19.50 -6.23 15.50
N GLY A 124 19.05 -7.40 15.91
CA GLY A 124 18.68 -8.49 14.98
C GLY A 124 17.27 -8.36 14.39
N ALA A 125 16.53 -7.30 14.75
CA ALA A 125 15.17 -7.10 14.25
C ALA A 125 15.18 -6.69 12.77
N LYS A 126 14.12 -7.05 12.05
CA LYS A 126 13.94 -6.69 10.65
C LYS A 126 13.63 -5.19 10.52
N ALA A 127 14.23 -4.53 9.53
CA ALA A 127 13.89 -3.14 9.26
C ALA A 127 12.44 -3.01 8.76
N MET A 128 11.82 -1.88 9.08
CA MET A 128 10.49 -1.50 8.57
C MET A 128 10.54 -1.28 7.06
N PRO A 129 9.42 -1.44 6.33
CA PRO A 129 9.36 -1.13 4.90
C PRO A 129 9.86 0.29 4.61
N PHE A 130 10.74 0.42 3.62
CA PHE A 130 11.32 1.71 3.19
C PHE A 130 12.15 2.45 4.25
N ALA A 131 12.50 1.81 5.36
CA ALA A 131 13.36 2.36 6.40
C ALA A 131 14.57 1.44 6.64
N ALA A 132 15.65 2.02 7.17
CA ALA A 132 16.83 1.26 7.58
C ALA A 132 16.72 0.73 9.03
N TYR A 133 15.60 0.97 9.72
CA TYR A 133 15.45 0.67 11.15
C TYR A 133 14.15 -0.09 11.44
N CYS A 134 14.12 -0.89 12.51
CA CYS A 134 12.91 -1.57 12.99
C CYS A 134 11.96 -0.60 13.69
N PHE A 135 10.78 -1.06 14.09
CA PHE A 135 9.79 -0.23 14.80
C PHE A 135 10.35 0.42 16.07
N ASP A 136 11.16 -0.29 16.86
CA ASP A 136 11.75 0.24 18.10
C ASP A 136 12.84 1.28 17.84
N HIS A 137 13.53 1.20 16.70
CA HIS A 137 14.64 2.08 16.33
C HIS A 137 14.31 3.07 15.22
N ILE A 138 13.04 3.17 14.81
CA ILE A 138 12.61 3.99 13.67
C ILE A 138 12.92 5.48 13.86
N LEU A 139 13.02 5.92 15.11
CA LEU A 139 13.39 7.29 15.49
C LEU A 139 14.88 7.60 15.25
N PHE A 140 15.72 6.61 14.96
CA PHE A 140 17.12 6.80 14.56
C PHE A 140 17.27 7.14 13.06
N ASP A 141 16.20 7.01 12.28
CA ASP A 141 16.21 7.36 10.86
C ASP A 141 16.04 8.88 10.67
N PRO A 142 17.04 9.60 10.13
CA PRO A 142 16.95 11.04 9.93
C PRO A 142 15.96 11.43 8.82
N LYS A 143 15.53 10.50 7.95
CA LYS A 143 14.57 10.75 6.86
C LYS A 143 13.11 10.53 7.30
N GLN A 144 12.91 10.15 8.55
CA GLN A 144 11.62 9.73 9.07
C GLN A 144 10.81 10.94 9.56
N LEU A 145 9.60 11.10 9.01
CA LEU A 145 8.71 12.24 9.32
C LEU A 145 7.38 11.82 9.99
N LEU A 146 7.08 10.52 10.03
CA LEU A 146 5.78 9.97 10.42
C LEU A 146 5.67 9.61 11.92
N TYR A 147 6.78 9.26 12.56
CA TYR A 147 6.81 8.74 13.93
C TYR A 147 7.35 9.83 14.84
N LYS A 148 6.76 9.95 16.02
CA LYS A 148 7.20 10.88 17.06
C LYS A 148 7.47 10.11 18.34
N PRO A 149 8.49 10.49 19.12
CA PRO A 149 8.65 9.93 20.46
C PRO A 149 7.40 10.26 21.28
N CYS A 150 6.89 9.26 21.99
CA CYS A 150 5.83 9.50 22.97
C CYS A 150 6.41 10.33 24.13
N ALA A 151 5.75 11.43 24.50
CA ALA A 151 6.14 12.24 25.66
C ALA A 151 5.91 11.50 27.00
N PHE A 152 5.08 10.47 26.99
CA PHE A 152 4.80 9.62 28.15
C PHE A 152 5.50 8.27 27.96
N VAL A 153 6.65 8.09 28.62
CA VAL A 153 7.45 6.86 28.51
C VAL A 153 6.70 5.73 29.22
N THR A 154 6.05 4.84 28.47
CA THR A 154 5.72 3.51 28.99
C THR A 154 6.99 2.67 28.93
N ASN A 155 7.49 2.33 30.11
CA ASN A 155 8.79 1.69 30.30
C ASN A 155 8.89 0.36 29.53
N ARG A 156 9.55 0.37 28.37
CA ARG A 156 10.05 -0.83 27.69
C ARG A 156 11.55 -0.68 27.44
N ARG A 157 12.30 -0.76 28.55
CA ARG A 157 13.63 -1.35 28.69
C ARG A 157 14.64 -1.17 27.53
N TYR A 158 15.66 -0.35 27.86
CA TYR A 158 17.04 -0.28 27.36
C TYR A 158 17.36 0.68 26.20
N ILE A 159 17.48 1.94 26.60
CA ILE A 159 18.54 2.85 26.14
C ILE A 159 19.89 2.15 26.39
N ALA A 160 20.49 1.57 25.35
CA ALA A 160 21.92 1.26 25.33
C ALA A 160 22.64 2.43 24.65
N ILE A 161 22.78 3.55 25.36
CA ILE A 161 23.83 4.52 25.04
C ILE A 161 25.15 3.82 25.39
N SER A 162 25.85 3.30 24.39
CA SER A 162 27.24 2.89 24.55
C SER A 162 28.01 3.27 23.29
N ARG A 163 28.84 4.31 23.47
CA ARG A 163 30.05 4.66 22.70
C ARG A 163 29.86 5.29 21.32
N PHE A 164 29.57 6.59 21.35
CA PHE A 164 30.25 7.53 20.44
C PHE A 164 31.77 7.45 20.70
N HIS A 165 32.48 6.54 20.03
CA HIS A 165 33.90 6.71 19.77
C HIS A 165 34.04 7.54 18.51
N ILE A 166 33.96 8.85 18.71
CA ILE A 166 34.50 9.84 17.78
C ILE A 166 36.02 9.66 17.85
N LEU A 167 36.61 8.94 16.90
CA LEU A 167 38.01 9.14 16.54
C LEU A 167 38.07 10.43 15.72
N ILE A 168 38.21 11.55 16.41
CA ILE A 168 38.76 12.77 15.82
C ILE A 168 40.28 12.58 15.79
N LEU A 169 40.81 12.70 14.58
CA LEU A 169 42.19 13.04 14.28
C LEU A 169 42.73 14.12 15.23
N VAL A 170 43.75 13.78 16.02
CA VAL A 170 44.94 14.61 16.26
C VAL A 170 46.14 13.68 16.22
#